data_AF-A0A7S1UIA7-F1
#
_entry.id   AF-A0A7S1UIA7-F1
#
_cell.length_a   1.000
_cell.length_b   1.000
_cell.length_c   1.000
_cell.angle_alpha   90.00
_cell.angle_beta   90.00
_cell.angle_gamma   90.00
#
_symmetry.space_group_name_H-M   'P 1'
#
loop_
_entity.id
_entity.type
_entity.pdbx_description
1 polymer ?
#
loop_
_entity_poly.entity_id
_entity_poly.type
_entity_poly.pdbx_seq_one_letter_code
_entity_poly.pdbx_strand_id
1 'polypeptide(L)'
;WVDAYAARPSGLPHLGRVRAALTLENMDAEDWGQLQVLTLGENGVQPNMDLVNVVTYALGYHTLVDACFVPAADGFCSDAVSVRTREAMSRAGGLLGRLGWFTSAEVSKYALRLHAALQYALALAGGIAAGHGHFLRHGVDAVGIRMLKGKRRKSGGGPAAADRSRVFRAVELFVRDACNLEEDLHHAAFSYLYLLTRHFVSIGEYLGSLLLLVLPFAVEGLVQLGAAPKAAAASAALALSVAACAAVAAGEATRQAA
;
A
#
# COMPACT_ATOMS: atom_id res chain seq x y z
N TRP A 1 1.07 -24.25 9.40
CA TRP A 1 1.94 -24.51 8.24
C TRP A 1 2.96 -23.39 8.02
N VAL A 2 2.58 -22.11 8.16
CA VAL A 2 3.53 -20.98 8.09
C VAL A 2 4.65 -21.12 9.13
N ASP A 3 4.33 -21.61 10.34
CA ASP A 3 5.36 -21.94 11.34
C ASP A 3 6.34 -23.01 10.84
N ALA A 4 5.86 -24.02 10.10
CA ALA A 4 6.73 -25.04 9.52
C ALA A 4 7.55 -24.51 8.33
N TYR A 5 7.03 -23.50 7.61
CA TYR A 5 7.78 -22.76 6.60
C TYR A 5 8.91 -21.92 7.23
N ALA A 6 8.64 -21.28 8.37
CA ALA A 6 9.58 -20.43 9.08
C ALA A 6 10.61 -21.21 9.93
N ALA A 7 10.21 -22.29 10.61
CA ALA A 7 11.01 -23.04 11.58
C ALA A 7 12.01 -24.04 10.97
N ARG A 8 12.44 -23.83 9.71
CA ARG A 8 13.26 -24.83 9.00
C ARG A 8 14.62 -25.08 9.68
N PRO A 9 15.16 -26.31 9.59
CA PRO A 9 16.50 -26.62 10.07
C PRO A 9 17.56 -25.79 9.34
N SER A 10 18.58 -25.35 10.07
CA SER A 10 19.74 -24.63 9.52
C SER A 10 20.43 -25.47 8.44
N GLY A 11 20.58 -24.93 7.22
CA GLY A 11 21.36 -25.54 6.14
C GLY A 11 20.60 -25.84 4.83
N LEU A 12 19.28 -25.66 4.78
CA LEU A 12 18.53 -25.76 3.53
C LEU A 12 18.35 -24.36 2.90
N PRO A 13 18.86 -24.11 1.67
CA PRO A 13 18.67 -22.82 1.01
C PRO A 13 17.19 -22.57 0.71
N HIS A 14 16.75 -21.32 0.88
CA HIS A 14 15.40 -20.90 0.47
C HIS A 14 15.34 -20.85 -1.07
N LEU A 15 14.45 -21.62 -1.69
CA LEU A 15 14.10 -21.51 -3.11
C LEU A 15 13.07 -20.39 -3.39
N GLY A 16 12.87 -19.48 -2.43
CA GLY A 16 11.94 -18.35 -2.53
C GLY A 16 11.47 -17.85 -1.16
N ARG A 17 11.07 -16.58 -1.07
CA ARG A 17 10.48 -15.97 0.13
C ARG A 17 9.02 -15.58 -0.16
N VAL A 18 8.09 -16.00 0.69
CA VAL A 18 6.72 -15.48 0.63
C VAL A 18 6.76 -14.00 1.03
N ARG A 19 6.35 -13.11 0.13
CA ARG A 19 6.34 -11.66 0.35
C ARG A 19 4.99 -11.15 0.83
N ALA A 20 3.92 -11.66 0.23
CA ALA A 20 2.57 -11.32 0.59
C ALA A 20 1.68 -12.57 0.73
N ALA A 21 0.64 -12.48 1.54
CA ALA A 21 -0.38 -13.52 1.67
C ALA A 21 -1.79 -12.93 1.73
N LEU A 22 -2.73 -13.64 1.11
CA LEU A 22 -4.15 -13.33 1.19
C LEU A 22 -4.87 -14.47 1.91
N THR A 23 -5.54 -14.19 3.02
CA THR A 23 -6.33 -15.19 3.73
C THR A 23 -7.81 -15.04 3.42
N LEU A 24 -8.43 -16.10 2.90
CA LEU A 24 -9.88 -16.13 2.65
C LEU A 24 -10.59 -16.77 3.84
N GLU A 25 -11.55 -16.07 4.41
CA GLU A 25 -12.33 -16.51 5.56
C GLU A 25 -13.81 -16.70 5.22
N ASN A 26 -14.48 -17.54 6.02
CA ASN A 26 -15.91 -17.83 5.89
C ASN A 26 -16.29 -18.43 4.54
N MET A 27 -15.43 -19.30 4.00
CA MET A 27 -15.63 -20.05 2.76
C MET A 27 -16.63 -21.22 2.88
N ASP A 28 -17.36 -21.31 3.99
CA ASP A 28 -18.37 -22.36 4.22
C ASP A 28 -19.80 -21.90 3.89
N ALA A 29 -20.06 -20.60 3.75
CA ALA A 29 -21.41 -20.08 3.52
C ALA A 29 -21.90 -20.22 2.06
N GLU A 30 -23.02 -20.89 1.80
CA GLU A 30 -23.40 -21.23 0.42
C GLU A 30 -23.75 -20.05 -0.52
N ASP A 31 -23.97 -18.84 -0.01
CA ASP A 31 -24.51 -17.70 -0.78
C ASP A 31 -23.62 -16.43 -0.75
N TRP A 32 -22.32 -16.54 -1.02
CA TRP A 32 -21.47 -15.35 -1.05
C TRP A 32 -21.78 -14.41 -2.22
N GLY A 33 -21.77 -13.11 -1.95
CA GLY A 33 -21.91 -12.07 -2.97
C GLY A 33 -21.36 -10.70 -2.57
N GLN A 34 -20.74 -10.61 -1.40
CA GLN A 34 -20.09 -9.40 -0.88
C GLN A 34 -18.78 -9.79 -0.19
N LEU A 35 -17.88 -8.82 -0.05
CA LEU A 35 -16.56 -9.01 0.55
C LEU A 35 -16.38 -8.09 1.76
N GLN A 36 -15.77 -8.62 2.81
CA GLN A 36 -15.31 -7.81 3.93
C GLN A 36 -13.78 -7.87 3.99
N VAL A 37 -13.13 -6.70 4.00
CA VAL A 37 -11.69 -6.61 4.21
C VAL A 37 -11.42 -6.56 5.72
N LEU A 38 -10.63 -7.51 6.21
CA LEU A 38 -10.32 -7.67 7.63
C LEU A 38 -9.02 -6.93 7.94
N THR A 39 -9.11 -5.95 8.84
CA THR A 39 -7.99 -5.06 9.20
C THR A 39 -7.32 -5.44 10.51
N LEU A 40 -7.89 -6.40 11.25
CA LEU A 40 -7.39 -6.84 12.55
C LEU A 40 -6.94 -8.30 12.46
N GLY A 41 -5.67 -8.57 12.76
CA GLY A 41 -5.17 -9.93 12.90
C GLY A 41 -5.51 -10.54 14.27
N GLU A 42 -5.55 -11.86 14.38
CA GLU A 42 -5.74 -12.62 15.64
C GLU A 42 -4.80 -12.21 16.78
N ASN A 43 -3.66 -11.61 16.45
CA ASN A 43 -2.63 -11.22 17.40
C ASN A 43 -2.67 -9.72 17.73
N GLY A 44 -3.71 -8.99 17.30
CA GLY A 44 -3.80 -7.53 17.41
C GLY A 44 -2.84 -6.78 16.48
N VAL A 45 -2.10 -7.49 15.62
CA VAL A 45 -1.20 -6.90 14.63
C VAL A 45 -2.01 -6.50 13.41
N GLN A 46 -1.69 -5.32 12.86
CA GLN A 46 -2.35 -4.77 11.69
C GLN A 46 -1.58 -5.12 10.41
N PRO A 47 -2.28 -5.37 9.30
CA PRO A 47 -1.68 -5.53 8.01
C PRO A 47 -1.02 -4.23 7.54
N ASN A 48 -0.10 -4.33 6.58
CA ASN A 48 0.44 -3.16 5.92
C ASN A 48 -0.69 -2.36 5.25
N MET A 49 -0.77 -1.07 5.56
CA MET A 49 -1.81 -0.18 5.04
C MET A 49 -1.79 -0.06 3.52
N ASP A 50 -0.61 -0.17 2.90
CA ASP A 50 -0.49 -0.13 1.45
C ASP A 50 -1.14 -1.37 0.82
N LEU A 51 -0.95 -2.54 1.43
CA LEU A 51 -1.60 -3.77 1.00
C LEU A 51 -3.13 -3.68 1.17
N VAL A 52 -3.61 -3.13 2.28
CA VAL A 52 -5.04 -2.89 2.49
C VAL A 52 -5.61 -1.94 1.44
N ASN A 53 -4.89 -0.86 1.11
CA ASN A 53 -5.31 0.10 0.08
C ASN A 53 -5.36 -0.55 -1.31
N VAL A 54 -4.36 -1.34 -1.68
CA VAL A 54 -4.32 -2.06 -2.96
C VAL A 54 -5.47 -3.07 -3.05
N VAL A 55 -5.73 -3.86 -2.01
CA VAL A 55 -6.86 -4.79 -1.99
C VAL A 55 -8.18 -4.04 -2.08
N THR A 56 -8.37 -3.00 -1.27
CA THR A 56 -9.61 -2.22 -1.27
C THR A 56 -9.84 -1.56 -2.63
N TYR A 57 -8.77 -1.07 -3.25
CA TYR A 57 -8.80 -0.49 -4.60
C TYR A 57 -9.10 -1.54 -5.65
N ALA A 58 -8.42 -2.69 -5.65
CA ALA A 58 -8.63 -3.77 -6.62
C ALA A 58 -10.07 -4.31 -6.54
N LEU A 59 -10.57 -4.53 -5.33
CA LEU A 59 -11.95 -4.97 -5.11
C LEU A 59 -12.97 -3.90 -5.51
N GLY A 60 -12.74 -2.63 -5.15
CA GLY A 60 -13.69 -1.54 -5.46
C GLY A 60 -13.66 -1.03 -6.90
N TYR A 61 -12.51 -1.11 -7.58
CA TYR A 61 -12.30 -0.58 -8.93
C TYR A 61 -12.58 -1.62 -10.01
N HIS A 62 -12.13 -2.87 -9.81
CA HIS A 62 -12.27 -3.90 -10.83
C HIS A 62 -13.54 -4.74 -10.69
N THR A 63 -14.23 -4.70 -9.53
CA THR A 63 -15.36 -5.61 -9.31
C THR A 63 -16.68 -4.94 -8.97
N LEU A 64 -17.73 -5.46 -9.59
CA LEU A 64 -19.15 -5.19 -9.30
C LEU A 64 -19.59 -5.81 -7.95
N VAL A 65 -18.66 -6.00 -7.01
CA VAL A 65 -18.87 -6.67 -5.73
C VAL A 65 -18.73 -5.64 -4.62
N ASP A 66 -19.75 -5.54 -3.77
CA ASP A 66 -19.71 -4.61 -2.64
C ASP A 66 -18.66 -5.09 -1.63
N ALA A 67 -17.69 -4.22 -1.33
CA ALA A 67 -16.65 -4.47 -0.34
C ALA A 67 -16.72 -3.45 0.80
N CYS A 68 -16.52 -3.89 2.05
CA CYS A 68 -16.52 -3.00 3.22
C CYS A 68 -15.56 -3.47 4.33
N PHE A 69 -15.21 -2.58 5.27
CA PHE A 69 -14.44 -2.95 6.46
C PHE A 69 -15.36 -3.48 7.59
N VAL A 70 -16.52 -2.85 7.77
CA VAL A 70 -17.51 -3.21 8.79
C VAL A 70 -18.87 -3.43 8.12
N PRO A 71 -19.49 -4.62 8.27
CA PRO A 71 -20.84 -4.84 7.79
C PRO A 71 -21.84 -4.05 8.63
N ALA A 72 -22.99 -3.70 8.04
CA ALA A 72 -24.09 -3.11 8.80
C ALA A 72 -24.70 -4.15 9.76
N ALA A 73 -25.60 -3.70 10.65
CA ALA A 73 -26.25 -4.56 11.64
C ALA A 73 -27.04 -5.74 11.04
N ASP A 74 -27.41 -5.66 9.76
CA ASP A 74 -28.04 -6.73 8.99
C ASP A 74 -27.05 -7.77 8.43
N GLY A 75 -25.75 -7.59 8.68
CA GLY A 75 -24.67 -8.49 8.25
C GLY A 75 -24.19 -8.27 6.82
N PHE A 76 -24.65 -7.22 6.14
CA PHE A 76 -24.29 -6.93 4.76
C PHE A 76 -23.44 -5.66 4.64
N CYS A 77 -22.59 -5.61 3.60
CA CYS A 77 -22.00 -4.35 3.18
C CYS A 77 -23.09 -3.43 2.63
N SER A 78 -23.13 -2.20 3.14
CA SER A 78 -24.17 -1.24 2.82
C SER A 78 -23.60 0.15 2.63
N ASP A 79 -23.75 0.68 1.41
CA ASP A 79 -23.53 2.09 1.11
C ASP A 79 -24.60 2.99 1.74
N ALA A 80 -25.62 2.45 2.42
CA ALA A 80 -26.70 3.28 2.98
C ALA A 80 -26.19 4.32 3.98
N VAL A 81 -25.11 4.02 4.71
CA VAL A 81 -24.47 5.00 5.59
C VAL A 81 -23.79 6.09 4.76
N SER A 82 -23.07 5.72 3.70
CA SER A 82 -22.39 6.66 2.80
C SER A 82 -23.39 7.59 2.09
N VAL A 83 -24.55 7.09 1.66
CA VAL A 83 -25.64 7.86 1.04
C VAL A 83 -26.25 8.87 2.01
N ARG A 84 -26.60 8.46 3.24
CA ARG A 84 -27.14 9.38 4.26
C ARG A 84 -26.10 10.42 4.68
N THR A 85 -24.84 10.05 4.84
CA THR A 85 -23.78 11.03 5.10
C THR A 85 -23.58 11.98 3.93
N ARG A 86 -23.71 11.50 2.68
CA ARG A 86 -23.58 12.35 1.48
C ARG A 86 -24.71 13.36 1.38
N GLU A 87 -25.95 12.97 1.69
CA GLU A 87 -27.10 13.89 1.75
C GLU A 87 -27.00 14.89 2.91
N ALA A 88 -26.57 14.45 4.10
CA ALA A 88 -26.36 15.35 5.23
C ALA A 88 -25.22 16.35 4.97
N MET A 89 -24.11 15.88 4.37
CA MET A 89 -22.94 16.72 4.10
C MET A 89 -23.10 17.59 2.85
N SER A 90 -23.94 17.23 1.88
CA SER A 90 -24.29 18.15 0.78
C SER A 90 -25.12 19.32 1.27
N ARG A 91 -26.03 19.09 2.23
CA ARG A 91 -26.76 20.16 2.94
C ARG A 91 -25.84 21.05 3.76
N ALA A 92 -24.91 20.45 4.53
CA ALA A 92 -23.91 21.20 5.28
C ALA A 92 -22.95 21.97 4.36
N GLY A 93 -22.49 21.36 3.27
CA GLY A 93 -21.63 21.97 2.27
C GLY A 93 -22.31 23.12 1.51
N GLY A 94 -23.62 23.07 1.31
CA GLY A 94 -24.40 24.20 0.79
C GLY A 94 -24.46 25.38 1.77
N LEU A 95 -24.51 25.11 3.08
CA LEU A 95 -24.48 26.15 4.12
C LEU A 95 -23.09 26.78 4.27
N LEU A 96 -22.04 25.95 4.32
CA LEU A 96 -20.63 26.37 4.37
C LEU A 96 -20.18 27.06 3.07
N GLY A 97 -20.73 26.66 1.92
CA GLY A 97 -20.49 27.32 0.64
C GLY A 97 -21.04 28.74 0.56
N ARG A 98 -22.13 29.05 1.29
CA ARG A 98 -22.64 30.44 1.41
C ARG A 98 -21.70 31.35 2.18
N LEU A 99 -20.84 30.79 3.03
CA LEU A 99 -19.80 31.50 3.77
C LEU A 99 -18.51 31.67 2.94
N GLY A 100 -18.43 31.12 1.73
CA GLY A 100 -17.31 31.31 0.79
C GLY A 100 -16.02 30.55 1.16
N TRP A 101 -16.04 29.73 2.22
CA TRP A 101 -14.83 29.05 2.73
C TRP A 101 -14.58 27.70 2.07
N PHE A 102 -15.61 27.05 1.54
CA PHE A 102 -15.51 25.72 0.91
C PHE A 102 -16.53 25.53 -0.20
N THR A 103 -16.17 24.72 -1.19
CA THR A 103 -17.07 24.23 -2.22
C THR A 103 -17.84 23.00 -1.71
N SER A 104 -19.09 22.81 -2.16
CA SER A 104 -19.93 21.66 -1.75
C SER A 104 -19.32 20.31 -2.17
N ALA A 105 -18.51 20.30 -3.24
CA ALA A 105 -17.82 19.10 -3.71
C ALA A 105 -16.66 18.70 -2.77
N GLU A 106 -15.89 19.65 -2.27
CA GLU A 106 -14.78 19.47 -1.34
C GLU A 106 -15.28 18.95 0.01
N VAL A 107 -16.38 19.53 0.52
CA VAL A 107 -17.05 19.05 1.74
C VAL A 107 -17.52 17.61 1.55
N SER A 108 -18.12 17.28 0.41
CA SER A 108 -18.59 15.91 0.12
C SER A 108 -17.44 14.90 -0.01
N LYS A 109 -16.29 15.30 -0.55
CA LYS A 109 -15.08 14.45 -0.63
C LYS A 109 -14.47 14.23 0.75
N TYR A 110 -14.35 15.30 1.55
CA TYR A 110 -13.87 15.22 2.92
C TYR A 110 -14.77 14.33 3.78
N ALA A 111 -16.09 14.48 3.64
CA ALA A 111 -17.10 13.63 4.27
C ALA A 111 -16.86 12.14 4.02
N LEU A 112 -16.65 11.79 2.74
CA LEU A 112 -16.44 10.43 2.31
C LEU A 112 -15.15 9.86 2.92
N ARG A 113 -14.06 10.64 2.91
CA ARG A 113 -12.78 10.26 3.51
C ARG A 113 -12.88 10.08 5.02
N LEU A 114 -13.57 11.00 5.71
CA LEU A 114 -13.80 10.91 7.14
C LEU A 114 -14.65 9.69 7.49
N HIS A 115 -15.69 9.41 6.71
CA HIS A 115 -16.50 8.22 6.88
C HIS A 115 -15.67 6.94 6.70
N ALA A 116 -14.84 6.87 5.66
CA ALA A 116 -13.93 5.74 5.45
C ALA A 116 -12.93 5.57 6.60
N ALA A 117 -12.35 6.66 7.10
CA ALA A 117 -11.45 6.64 8.25
C ALA A 117 -12.14 6.16 9.54
N LEU A 118 -13.38 6.60 9.79
CA LEU A 118 -14.19 6.15 10.91
C LEU A 118 -14.57 4.67 10.79
N GLN A 119 -14.94 4.20 9.60
CA GLN A 119 -15.22 2.78 9.35
C GLN A 119 -13.99 1.92 9.61
N TYR A 120 -12.81 2.38 9.17
CA TYR A 120 -11.54 1.72 9.47
C TYR A 120 -11.24 1.70 10.98
N ALA A 121 -11.41 2.82 11.68
CA ALA A 121 -11.21 2.90 13.13
C ALA A 121 -12.18 1.98 13.90
N LEU A 122 -13.44 1.89 13.46
CA LEU A 122 -14.41 0.97 14.03
C LEU A 122 -14.04 -0.50 13.76
N ALA A 123 -13.54 -0.81 12.56
CA ALA A 123 -13.02 -2.13 12.25
C ALA A 123 -11.81 -2.50 13.12
N LEU A 124 -10.96 -1.54 13.49
CA LEU A 124 -9.87 -1.79 14.44
C LEU A 124 -10.37 -2.00 15.88
N ALA A 125 -11.39 -1.26 16.30
CA ALA A 125 -11.86 -1.28 17.68
C ALA A 125 -12.76 -2.50 18.00
N GLY A 126 -13.57 -2.95 17.04
CA GLY A 126 -14.55 -4.02 17.24
C GLY A 126 -14.63 -5.02 16.10
N GLY A 127 -13.67 -4.99 15.18
CA GLY A 127 -13.61 -5.92 14.06
C GLY A 127 -13.23 -7.33 14.50
N ILE A 128 -13.31 -8.23 13.54
CA ILE A 128 -13.13 -9.65 13.78
C ILE A 128 -11.67 -9.97 13.53
N ALA A 129 -11.07 -10.63 14.51
CA ALA A 129 -9.72 -11.16 14.43
C ALA A 129 -9.63 -12.16 13.26
N ALA A 130 -8.64 -11.94 12.40
CA ALA A 130 -8.44 -12.71 11.19
C ALA A 130 -7.11 -13.46 11.18
N GLY A 131 -7.09 -14.60 10.50
CA GLY A 131 -5.95 -15.54 10.46
C GLY A 131 -4.69 -14.97 9.81
N HIS A 132 -4.79 -13.85 9.08
CA HIS A 132 -3.63 -13.16 8.49
C HIS A 132 -2.60 -12.71 9.56
N GLY A 133 -3.03 -12.55 10.81
CA GLY A 133 -2.13 -12.22 11.93
C GLY A 133 -1.02 -13.23 12.18
N HIS A 134 -1.19 -14.49 11.75
CA HIS A 134 -0.15 -15.53 11.85
C HIS A 134 1.01 -15.29 10.88
N PHE A 135 0.74 -14.75 9.69
CA PHE A 135 1.74 -14.41 8.67
C PHE A 135 2.57 -13.18 9.06
N LEU A 136 1.92 -12.17 9.64
CA LEU A 136 2.58 -10.93 10.05
C LEU A 136 3.69 -11.19 11.08
N ARG A 137 3.54 -12.20 11.95
CA ARG A 137 4.58 -12.62 12.92
C ARG A 137 5.87 -13.11 12.26
N HIS A 138 5.77 -13.63 11.04
CA HIS A 138 6.89 -14.15 10.27
C HIS A 138 7.43 -13.14 9.24
N GLY A 139 7.02 -11.87 9.34
CA GLY A 139 7.46 -10.82 8.41
C GLY A 139 6.98 -11.05 6.98
N VAL A 140 5.79 -11.63 6.84
CA VAL A 140 5.04 -11.77 5.58
C VAL A 140 3.85 -10.83 5.63
N ASP A 141 3.77 -9.89 4.69
CA ASP A 141 2.65 -8.94 4.65
C ASP A 141 1.38 -9.68 4.27
N ALA A 142 0.35 -9.61 5.10
CA ALA A 142 -0.86 -10.41 4.88
C ALA A 142 -2.12 -9.64 5.20
N VAL A 143 -3.18 -9.91 4.43
CA VAL A 143 -4.50 -9.28 4.59
C VAL A 143 -5.59 -10.33 4.50
N GLY A 144 -6.63 -10.17 5.32
CA GLY A 144 -7.77 -11.07 5.33
C GLY A 144 -8.94 -10.54 4.51
N ILE A 145 -9.57 -11.43 3.75
CA ILE A 145 -10.86 -11.19 3.10
C ILE A 145 -11.86 -12.20 3.63
N ARG A 146 -12.97 -11.72 4.19
CA ARG A 146 -14.10 -12.54 4.59
C ARG A 146 -15.19 -12.48 3.55
N MET A 147 -15.72 -13.65 3.19
CA MET A 147 -16.84 -13.75 2.28
C MET A 147 -18.15 -13.49 3.03
N LEU A 148 -18.94 -12.52 2.58
CA LEU A 148 -20.25 -12.18 3.12
C LEU A 148 -21.37 -12.61 2.17
N LYS A 149 -22.56 -12.81 2.75
CA LYS A 149 -23.75 -13.20 1.98
C LYS A 149 -24.11 -12.11 0.96
N GLY A 150 -24.51 -12.50 -0.24
CA GLY A 150 -25.01 -11.57 -1.27
C GLY A 150 -26.38 -11.00 -0.91
N LYS A 151 -26.60 -9.69 -1.13
CA LYS A 151 -27.95 -9.11 -1.09
C LYS A 151 -28.74 -9.62 -2.29
N ARG A 152 -29.86 -10.33 -2.06
CA ARG A 152 -30.80 -10.67 -3.14
C ARG A 152 -31.34 -9.39 -3.77
N ARG A 153 -30.94 -9.07 -5.01
CA ARG A 153 -31.44 -7.89 -5.73
C ARG A 153 -32.93 -8.07 -6.01
N LYS A 154 -33.76 -7.09 -5.63
CA LYS A 154 -35.22 -7.08 -5.87
C LYS A 154 -35.62 -7.06 -7.36
N SER A 155 -34.70 -6.76 -8.26
CA SER A 155 -34.90 -6.81 -9.71
C SER A 155 -34.12 -7.99 -10.28
N GLY A 156 -34.82 -9.10 -10.55
CA GLY A 156 -34.46 -10.16 -11.52
C GLY A 156 -33.00 -10.66 -11.56
N GLY A 157 -32.24 -10.56 -10.46
CA GLY A 157 -30.82 -10.91 -10.43
C GLY A 157 -30.64 -12.42 -10.50
N GLY A 158 -29.76 -12.88 -11.40
CA GLY A 158 -29.48 -14.28 -11.68
C GLY A 158 -29.07 -15.14 -10.47
N PRO A 159 -28.87 -16.45 -10.68
CA PRO A 159 -28.67 -17.42 -9.60
C PRO A 159 -27.51 -17.02 -8.67
N ALA A 160 -27.56 -17.39 -7.39
CA ALA A 160 -26.51 -17.14 -6.39
C ALA A 160 -25.10 -17.56 -6.86
N ALA A 161 -25.02 -18.49 -7.80
CA ALA A 161 -23.80 -18.88 -8.52
C ALA A 161 -23.12 -17.70 -9.28
N ALA A 162 -23.90 -16.77 -9.84
CA ALA A 162 -23.38 -15.61 -10.55
C ALA A 162 -22.71 -14.61 -9.61
N ASP A 163 -23.25 -14.42 -8.39
CA ASP A 163 -22.61 -13.56 -7.39
C ASP A 163 -21.32 -14.18 -6.84
N ARG A 164 -21.30 -15.49 -6.64
CA ARG A 164 -20.08 -16.24 -6.27
C ARG A 164 -18.98 -16.11 -7.32
N SER A 165 -19.32 -16.25 -8.61
CA SER A 165 -18.33 -16.10 -9.69
C SER A 165 -17.71 -14.71 -9.76
N ARG A 166 -18.43 -13.66 -9.33
CA ARG A 166 -17.91 -12.29 -9.26
C ARG A 166 -16.91 -12.12 -8.14
N VAL A 167 -17.20 -12.71 -6.98
CA VAL A 167 -16.29 -12.73 -5.83
C VAL A 167 -14.97 -13.44 -6.19
N PHE A 168 -15.02 -14.63 -6.78
CA PHE A 168 -13.80 -15.34 -7.19
C PHE A 168 -13.05 -14.62 -8.31
N ARG A 169 -13.77 -14.02 -9.26
CA ARG A 169 -13.15 -13.16 -10.27
C ARG A 169 -12.44 -11.96 -9.64
N ALA A 170 -12.98 -11.39 -8.56
CA ALA A 170 -12.33 -10.32 -7.82
C ALA A 170 -11.01 -10.76 -7.20
N VAL A 171 -11.02 -11.91 -6.52
CA VAL A 171 -9.83 -12.49 -5.91
C VAL A 171 -8.80 -12.88 -6.97
N GLU A 172 -9.23 -13.48 -8.07
CA GLU A 172 -8.37 -13.84 -9.21
C GLU A 172 -7.70 -12.60 -9.82
N LEU A 173 -8.48 -11.55 -10.08
CA LEU A 173 -7.95 -10.29 -10.60
C LEU A 173 -6.94 -9.68 -9.63
N PHE A 174 -7.25 -9.63 -8.33
CA PHE A 174 -6.31 -9.16 -7.32
C PHE A 174 -5.01 -9.98 -7.31
N VAL A 175 -5.08 -11.31 -7.29
CA VAL A 175 -3.87 -12.16 -7.28
C VAL A 175 -3.07 -11.93 -8.56
N ARG A 176 -3.73 -11.84 -9.71
CA ARG A 176 -3.07 -11.57 -10.98
C ARG A 176 -2.41 -10.18 -11.01
N ASP A 177 -3.09 -9.15 -10.52
CA ASP A 177 -2.57 -7.79 -10.46
C ASP A 177 -1.42 -7.69 -9.45
N ALA A 178 -1.49 -8.39 -8.32
CA ALA A 178 -0.42 -8.48 -7.35
C ALA A 178 0.81 -9.24 -7.89
N CYS A 179 0.61 -10.35 -8.60
CA CYS A 179 1.68 -11.08 -9.28
C CYS A 179 2.30 -10.25 -10.41
N ASN A 180 1.50 -9.55 -11.19
CA ASN A 180 2.01 -8.64 -12.23
C ASN A 180 2.78 -7.48 -11.62
N LEU A 181 2.32 -6.92 -10.50
CA LEU A 181 3.06 -5.89 -9.77
C LEU A 181 4.39 -6.43 -9.24
N GLU A 182 4.41 -7.69 -8.76
CA GLU A 182 5.65 -8.33 -8.32
C GLU A 182 6.61 -8.49 -9.49
N GLU A 183 6.13 -8.99 -10.64
CA GLU A 183 6.90 -9.16 -11.86
C GLU A 183 7.42 -7.82 -12.40
N ASP A 184 6.59 -6.78 -12.42
CA ASP A 184 6.97 -5.42 -12.81
C ASP A 184 7.91 -4.76 -11.79
N LEU A 185 7.83 -5.12 -10.49
CA LEU A 185 8.78 -4.66 -9.46
C LEU A 185 10.11 -5.40 -9.54
N HIS A 186 10.10 -6.68 -9.93
CA HIS A 186 11.30 -7.47 -10.21
C HIS A 186 11.96 -7.01 -11.53
N HIS A 187 11.17 -6.59 -12.52
CA HIS A 187 11.65 -6.00 -13.79
C HIS A 187 11.88 -4.49 -13.73
N ALA A 188 11.43 -3.83 -12.67
CA ALA A 188 11.74 -2.45 -12.35
C ALA A 188 13.24 -2.33 -12.03
N ALA A 189 14.04 -2.27 -13.08
CA ALA A 189 15.46 -1.95 -13.03
C ALA A 189 15.74 -0.56 -12.45
N PHE A 190 14.72 0.23 -12.07
CA PHE A 190 14.90 1.56 -11.48
C PHE A 190 15.58 1.52 -10.09
N SER A 191 15.68 0.34 -9.45
CA SER A 191 16.38 0.17 -8.18
C SER A 191 17.82 -0.37 -8.33
N TYR A 192 18.25 -0.66 -9.57
CA TYR A 192 19.60 -1.16 -9.86
C TYR A 192 20.19 -0.45 -11.08
N LEU A 193 21.19 0.39 -10.87
CA LEU A 193 21.95 0.96 -11.98
C LEU A 193 22.95 -0.08 -12.49
N TYR A 194 22.86 -0.41 -13.78
CA TYR A 194 23.92 -1.14 -14.48
C TYR A 194 25.10 -0.19 -14.70
N LEU A 195 25.97 -0.08 -13.69
CA LEU A 195 27.20 0.70 -13.82
C LEU A 195 28.29 -0.09 -14.55
N LEU A 196 28.30 -1.43 -14.44
CA LEU A 196 29.23 -2.34 -15.13
C LEU A 196 28.51 -3.66 -15.50
N THR A 197 28.96 -4.35 -16.55
CA THR A 197 28.34 -5.60 -17.06
C THR A 197 28.35 -6.79 -16.08
N ARG A 198 29.02 -6.67 -14.93
CA ARG A 198 29.19 -7.74 -13.94
C ARG A 198 28.86 -7.34 -12.50
N HIS A 199 28.48 -6.09 -12.25
CA HIS A 199 28.26 -5.59 -10.88
C HIS A 199 26.95 -4.83 -10.81
N PHE A 200 26.01 -5.39 -10.05
CA PHE A 200 24.73 -4.78 -9.73
C PHE A 200 24.92 -3.87 -8.51
N VAL A 201 24.63 -2.58 -8.65
CA VAL A 201 24.66 -1.62 -7.54
C VAL A 201 23.24 -1.23 -7.21
N SER A 202 22.85 -1.48 -5.96
CA SER A 202 21.49 -1.20 -5.48
C SER A 202 21.25 0.29 -5.28
N ILE A 203 19.98 0.71 -5.26
CA ILE A 203 19.59 2.11 -5.03
C ILE A 203 20.12 2.67 -3.71
N GLY A 204 20.22 1.84 -2.67
CA GLY A 204 20.79 2.28 -1.40
C GLY A 204 22.26 2.70 -1.52
N GLU A 205 23.03 2.07 -2.41
CA GLU A 205 24.45 2.32 -2.58
C GLU A 205 24.73 3.55 -3.44
N TYR A 206 24.04 3.71 -4.58
CA TYR A 206 24.30 4.87 -5.45
C TYR A 206 23.54 6.13 -5.02
N LEU A 207 22.43 6.03 -4.28
CA LEU A 207 21.67 7.20 -3.83
C LEU A 207 22.52 8.08 -2.90
N GLY A 208 23.35 7.47 -2.05
CA GLY A 208 24.33 8.20 -1.22
C GLY A 208 25.33 8.99 -2.08
N SER A 209 25.89 8.37 -3.12
CA SER A 209 26.80 9.03 -4.07
C SER A 209 26.13 10.13 -4.88
N LEU A 210 24.89 9.91 -5.32
CA LEU A 210 24.10 10.90 -6.07
C LEU A 210 23.73 12.10 -5.21
N LEU A 211 23.35 11.87 -3.95
CA LEU A 211 23.10 12.95 -2.99
C LEU A 211 24.36 13.77 -2.79
N LEU A 212 25.52 13.14 -2.56
CA LEU A 212 26.81 13.86 -2.44
C LEU A 212 27.15 14.69 -3.68
N LEU A 213 26.77 14.23 -4.87
CA LEU A 213 26.97 14.96 -6.12
C LEU A 213 26.03 16.17 -6.27
N VAL A 214 24.76 16.02 -5.89
CA VAL A 214 23.71 17.03 -6.08
C VAL A 214 23.66 18.07 -4.95
N LEU A 215 24.01 17.68 -3.72
CA LEU A 215 23.98 18.54 -2.54
C LEU A 215 24.73 19.88 -2.70
N PRO A 216 25.96 19.95 -3.26
CA PRO A 216 26.65 21.22 -3.44
C PRO A 216 25.90 22.18 -4.39
N PHE A 217 25.26 21.66 -5.44
CA PHE A 217 24.44 22.49 -6.34
C PHE A 217 23.16 22.99 -5.67
N ALA A 218 22.54 22.16 -4.82
CA ALA A 218 21.36 22.57 -4.05
C ALA A 218 21.71 23.66 -3.01
N VAL A 219 22.86 23.54 -2.34
CA VAL A 219 23.36 24.56 -1.41
C VAL A 219 23.67 25.86 -2.14
N GLU A 220 24.31 25.80 -3.30
CA GLU A 220 24.60 26.98 -4.12
C GLU A 220 23.32 27.67 -4.63
N GLY A 221 22.32 26.89 -5.05
CA GLY A 221 21.00 27.42 -5.42
C GLY A 221 20.31 28.15 -4.25
N LEU A 222 20.41 27.60 -3.03
CA LEU A 222 19.88 28.23 -1.82
C LEU A 222 20.65 29.51 -1.43
N VAL A 223 21.97 29.56 -1.66
CA VAL A 223 22.78 30.78 -1.47
C VAL A 223 22.32 31.87 -2.44
N GLN A 224 22.10 31.53 -3.71
CA GLN A 224 21.61 32.49 -4.72
C GLN A 224 20.18 32.98 -4.47
N LEU A 225 19.35 32.19 -3.77
CA LEU A 225 18.02 32.57 -3.30
C LEU A 225 18.05 33.44 -2.02
N GLY A 226 19.22 33.79 -1.49
CA GLY A 226 19.39 34.81 -0.44
C GLY A 226 19.66 34.29 0.98
N ALA A 227 19.92 32.99 1.17
CA ALA A 227 20.18 32.41 2.49
C ALA A 227 21.68 32.48 2.90
N ALA A 228 22.11 33.65 3.40
CA ALA A 228 23.28 33.93 4.26
C ALA A 228 24.71 33.41 3.88
N PRO A 229 25.79 34.18 4.19
CA PRO A 229 27.18 33.87 3.82
C PRO A 229 27.78 32.59 4.46
N LYS A 230 27.08 31.92 5.38
CA LYS A 230 27.52 30.65 5.99
C LYS A 230 27.26 29.43 5.09
N ALA A 231 26.34 29.53 4.12
CA ALA A 231 26.05 28.44 3.19
C ALA A 231 27.07 28.33 2.04
N ALA A 232 27.71 29.44 1.63
CA ALA A 232 28.80 29.43 0.65
C ALA A 232 30.08 28.76 1.18
N ALA A 233 30.37 28.90 2.47
CA ALA A 233 31.48 28.18 3.11
C ALA A 233 31.19 26.67 3.20
N ALA A 234 29.93 26.29 3.40
CA ALA A 234 29.50 24.90 3.43
C ALA A 234 29.56 24.25 2.04
N SER A 235 29.18 24.96 0.96
CA SER A 235 29.30 24.44 -0.42
C SER A 235 30.75 24.26 -0.84
N ALA A 236 31.63 25.21 -0.52
CA ALA A 236 33.06 25.09 -0.82
C ALA A 236 33.73 23.92 -0.07
N ALA A 237 33.39 23.73 1.22
CA ALA A 237 33.90 22.61 2.02
C ALA A 237 33.41 21.24 1.51
N LEU A 238 32.14 21.14 1.07
CA LEU A 238 31.59 19.92 0.50
C LEU A 238 32.18 19.62 -0.89
N ALA A 239 32.40 20.64 -1.72
CA ALA A 239 33.01 20.46 -3.03
C ALA A 239 34.48 19.98 -2.91
N LEU A 240 35.24 20.51 -1.95
CA LEU A 240 36.60 20.04 -1.68
C LEU A 240 36.64 18.61 -1.15
N SER A 241 35.70 18.21 -0.28
CA SER A 241 35.66 16.84 0.24
C SER A 241 35.26 15.82 -0.84
N VAL A 242 34.33 16.16 -1.73
CA VAL A 242 33.98 15.34 -2.90
C VAL A 242 35.16 15.23 -3.87
N ALA A 243 35.87 16.33 -4.15
CA ALA A 243 37.06 16.31 -5.00
C ALA A 243 38.20 15.48 -4.39
N ALA A 244 38.41 15.56 -3.07
CA ALA A 244 39.40 14.76 -2.36
C ALA A 244 39.04 13.25 -2.41
N CYS A 245 37.78 12.89 -2.17
CA CYS A 245 37.32 11.50 -2.31
C CYS A 245 37.47 10.97 -3.74
N ALA A 246 37.17 11.79 -4.76
CA ALA A 246 37.34 11.40 -6.15
C ALA A 246 38.81 11.18 -6.53
N ALA A 247 39.73 12.02 -6.01
CA ALA A 247 41.16 11.87 -6.22
C ALA A 247 41.74 10.61 -5.54
N VAL A 248 41.25 10.28 -4.33
CA VAL A 248 41.62 9.04 -3.63
C VAL A 248 41.13 7.81 -4.38
N ALA A 249 39.87 7.81 -4.84
CA ALA A 249 39.31 6.70 -5.63
C ALA A 249 40.06 6.49 -6.97
N ALA A 250 40.45 7.57 -7.65
CA ALA A 250 41.26 7.50 -8.87
C ALA A 250 42.69 6.98 -8.62
N GLY A 251 43.27 7.30 -7.46
CA GLY A 251 44.58 6.78 -7.02
C GLY A 251 44.57 5.29 -6.66
N GLU A 252 43.45 4.77 -6.14
CA GLU A 252 43.30 3.33 -5.88
C GLU A 252 43.04 2.52 -7.16
N ALA A 253 42.25 3.05 -8.09
CA ALA A 253 42.00 2.43 -9.39
C ALA A 253 43.28 2.28 -10.23
N THR A 254 44.20 3.25 -10.14
CA THR A 254 45.49 3.19 -10.84
C THR A 254 46.49 2.22 -10.20
N ARG A 255 46.38 1.95 -8.89
CA ARG A 255 47.21 0.94 -8.18
C ARG A 255 46.75 -0.50 -8.40
N GLN A 256 45.47 -0.74 -8.68
CA GLN A 256 44.95 -2.07 -8.98
C GLN A 256 45.17 -2.51 -10.44
N ALA A 257 45.56 -1.59 -11.32
CA ALA A 257 45.84 -1.84 -12.74
C ALA A 257 47.33 -2.07 -13.05
N ALA A 258 48.21 -2.01 -12.04
CA ALA A 258 49.64 -2.32 -12.11
C ALA A 258 49.94 -3.64 -11.38
#